data_AF-A0A0V1NA81-F1
#
_entry.id   AF-A0A0V1NA81-F1
#
_cell.length_a   1.000
_cell.length_b   1.000
_cell.length_c   1.000
_cell.angle_alpha   90.00
_cell.angle_beta   90.00
_cell.angle_gamma   90.00
#
_symmetry.space_group_name_H-M   'P 1'
#
loop_
_entity.id
_entity.type
_entity.pdbx_description
1 polymer ?
#
loop_
_entity_poly.entity_id
_entity_poly.type
_entity_poly.pdbx_seq_one_letter_code
_entity_poly.pdbx_strand_id
1 'polypeptide(L)'
;MRLFQFVAHPHCQQLLTSIWYEGFPGRRQSGLIMNAFVCLMLILAWPLLSLSYIILPKSRLGQVVRAPFMKFLYYSTSFGFFLFFLTFATFESYRHVKGDSLDSRAAERGPPLSIIETLIVTWVIGMTWSEVKQLWDEGYKKYIHQWWNWLDFIMLSLYLATFALRTVAYYMVRNGNFGPETLVRTYWKSDEPVLVSESLFAVANVFSFARIIYLFQMNPYLGPLQISLGCMLIDIAKFFFLFFLILSSFAIGLVQLYWYYSPLARMCEQTDHVCLESISTFTSMADSYITLIWSLFSITNTKSTDVGERHEITQWTGRALYIAYHVTSIIVLLNMLIAMMSHSFQRINDHADLEWKFHRTQLWMGFFDEGSTLTAPFNIIITPKSGLNFLRKSYCVFKWSLGKSEWPKAKRRPTIKRPRYLQRMREVEEANEMPEPKLTYETIMQRLVSRYIHQTKKKSQMEGINEDELLEIKQDISSLRYELREERRKELARTSSNFDGIKREILRTLSSADRVYQPRTAQERGRNGIERANTNLPLRVAVPENDSAENPTTDETRTRHQLRLGRSPDRRAVEELKTSIAENVCKHMEAKMQEWLVSAFKMLETKNDQEKKQPAPSV
;
A
#
# COMPACT_ATOMS: atom_id res chain seq x y z
N MET A 1 2.57 -3.98 -2.92
CA MET A 1 1.61 -4.75 -3.76
C MET A 1 1.12 -6.05 -3.12
N ARG A 2 1.98 -7.01 -2.73
CA ARG A 2 1.53 -8.31 -2.16
C ARG A 2 0.71 -8.19 -0.86
N LEU A 3 1.03 -7.22 0.01
CA LEU A 3 0.24 -6.95 1.23
C LEU A 3 -1.15 -6.39 0.92
N PHE A 4 -1.28 -5.53 -0.10
CA PHE A 4 -2.58 -4.99 -0.53
C PHE A 4 -3.50 -6.10 -0.99
N GLN A 5 -3.00 -7.02 -1.82
CA GLN A 5 -3.76 -8.18 -2.30
C GLN A 5 -4.17 -9.12 -1.15
N PHE A 6 -3.30 -9.35 -0.17
CA PHE A 6 -3.63 -10.15 1.01
C PHE A 6 -4.77 -9.54 1.82
N VAL A 7 -4.67 -8.24 2.15
CA VAL A 7 -5.69 -7.55 2.96
C VAL A 7 -7.00 -7.43 2.20
N ALA A 8 -6.96 -7.13 0.91
CA ALA A 8 -8.14 -7.01 0.06
C ALA A 8 -8.82 -8.36 -0.27
N HIS A 9 -8.20 -9.48 0.11
CA HIS A 9 -8.75 -10.81 -0.13
C HIS A 9 -10.17 -10.94 0.46
N PRO A 10 -11.16 -11.50 -0.27
CA PRO A 10 -12.56 -11.55 0.17
C PRO A 10 -12.75 -12.17 1.56
N HIS A 11 -12.04 -13.25 1.88
CA HIS A 11 -12.11 -13.89 3.21
C HIS A 11 -11.56 -13.00 4.34
N CYS A 12 -10.47 -12.27 4.10
CA CYS A 12 -9.93 -11.32 5.07
C CYS A 12 -10.92 -10.17 5.29
N GLN A 13 -11.50 -9.64 4.21
CA GLN A 13 -12.50 -8.58 4.28
C GLN A 13 -13.80 -9.03 4.98
N GLN A 14 -14.22 -10.28 4.78
CA GLN A 14 -15.37 -10.84 5.49
C GLN A 14 -15.15 -10.92 6.99
N LEU A 15 -13.95 -11.35 7.43
CA LEU A 15 -13.57 -11.37 8.84
C LEU A 15 -13.51 -9.96 9.43
N LEU A 16 -12.88 -9.01 8.72
CA LEU A 16 -12.79 -7.62 9.16
C LEU A 16 -14.18 -6.99 9.28
N THR A 17 -15.08 -7.30 8.34
CA THR A 17 -16.46 -6.82 8.35
C THR A 17 -17.26 -7.41 9.52
N SER A 18 -17.01 -8.67 9.88
CA SER A 18 -17.70 -9.29 11.03
C SER A 18 -17.24 -8.70 12.37
N ILE A 19 -15.95 -8.34 12.49
CA ILE A 19 -15.41 -7.58 13.63
C ILE A 19 -16.02 -6.16 13.66
N TRP A 20 -16.08 -5.49 12.51
CA TRP A 20 -16.55 -4.10 12.41
C TRP A 20 -18.00 -3.91 12.89
N TYR A 21 -18.88 -4.84 12.53
CA TYR A 21 -20.30 -4.83 12.90
C TYR A 21 -20.64 -5.66 14.15
N GLU A 22 -19.63 -6.03 14.95
CA GLU A 22 -19.84 -6.77 16.19
C GLU A 22 -20.76 -5.99 17.15
N GLY A 23 -21.86 -6.60 17.59
CA GLY A 23 -22.85 -5.99 18.49
C GLY A 23 -24.06 -5.33 17.82
N PHE A 24 -24.12 -5.31 16.47
CA PHE A 24 -25.27 -4.78 15.72
C PHE A 24 -25.87 -5.85 14.77
N PRO A 25 -26.68 -6.80 15.27
CA PRO A 25 -27.32 -7.80 14.43
C PRO A 25 -28.35 -7.13 13.50
N GLY A 26 -28.26 -7.36 12.19
CA GLY A 26 -29.32 -7.01 11.22
C GLY A 26 -29.02 -5.90 10.22
N ARG A 27 -27.96 -5.09 10.38
CA ARG A 27 -27.64 -3.98 9.45
C ARG A 27 -27.34 -4.42 8.00
N ARG A 28 -26.95 -5.68 7.82
CA ARG A 28 -26.62 -6.26 6.50
C ARG A 28 -27.86 -6.69 5.69
N GLN A 29 -29.01 -6.86 6.33
CA GLN A 29 -30.24 -7.36 5.71
C GLN A 29 -31.33 -6.28 5.56
N SER A 30 -31.07 -5.07 6.05
CA SER A 30 -31.99 -3.93 6.04
C SER A 30 -31.85 -3.08 4.78
N GLY A 31 -32.96 -2.57 4.25
CA GLY A 31 -32.97 -1.63 3.11
C GLY A 31 -32.23 -0.32 3.41
N LEU A 32 -31.77 0.36 2.35
CA LEU A 32 -31.04 1.64 2.42
C LEU A 32 -31.75 2.70 3.28
N ILE A 33 -33.06 2.85 3.12
CA ILE A 33 -33.87 3.85 3.84
C ILE A 33 -33.93 3.53 5.34
N MET A 34 -34.18 2.27 5.69
CA MET A 34 -34.21 1.86 7.11
C MET A 34 -32.83 2.03 7.75
N ASN A 35 -31.75 1.74 7.01
CA ASN A 35 -30.39 2.00 7.47
C ASN A 35 -30.10 3.48 7.68
N ALA A 36 -30.54 4.34 6.76
CA ALA A 36 -30.41 5.79 6.89
C ALA A 36 -31.18 6.31 8.11
N PHE A 37 -32.42 5.86 8.31
CA PHE A 37 -33.24 6.23 9.47
C PHE A 37 -32.62 5.79 10.79
N VAL A 38 -32.13 4.54 10.89
CA VAL A 38 -31.43 4.05 12.08
C VAL A 38 -30.14 4.84 12.33
N CYS A 39 -29.38 5.19 11.28
CA CYS A 39 -28.22 6.07 11.43
C CYS A 39 -28.61 7.45 11.97
N LEU A 40 -29.65 8.06 11.42
CA LEU A 40 -30.14 9.37 11.85
C LEU A 40 -30.55 9.35 13.33
N MET A 41 -31.28 8.32 13.75
CA MET A 41 -31.65 8.14 15.16
C MET A 41 -30.42 7.97 16.06
N LEU A 42 -29.40 7.23 15.64
CA LEU A 42 -28.15 7.09 16.38
C LEU A 42 -27.34 8.39 16.45
N ILE A 43 -27.36 9.20 15.38
CA ILE A 43 -26.73 10.53 15.33
C ILE A 43 -27.40 11.47 16.34
N LEU A 44 -28.73 11.50 16.37
CA LEU A 44 -29.50 12.32 17.32
C LEU A 44 -29.32 11.83 18.77
N ALA A 45 -29.21 10.53 18.98
CA ALA A 45 -28.99 9.92 20.30
C ALA A 45 -27.52 9.98 20.79
N TRP A 46 -26.58 10.40 19.95
CA TRP A 46 -25.14 10.43 20.26
C TRP A 46 -24.78 11.12 21.59
N PRO A 47 -25.26 12.34 21.94
CA PRO A 47 -24.90 12.99 23.20
C PRO A 47 -25.37 12.19 24.42
N LEU A 48 -26.55 11.57 24.36
CA LEU A 48 -27.07 10.73 25.44
C LEU A 48 -26.27 9.44 25.59
N LEU A 49 -25.92 8.79 24.47
CA LEU A 49 -25.16 7.54 24.47
C LEU A 49 -23.72 7.74 24.98
N SER A 50 -23.06 8.84 24.59
CA SER A 50 -21.72 9.18 25.08
C SER A 50 -21.72 9.50 26.58
N LEU A 51 -22.71 10.26 27.08
CA LEU A 51 -22.87 10.53 28.51
C LEU A 51 -23.14 9.23 29.30
N SER A 52 -24.00 8.35 28.78
CA SER A 52 -24.29 7.06 29.42
C SER A 52 -23.04 6.17 29.57
N TYR A 53 -22.11 6.26 28.61
CA TYR A 53 -20.84 5.53 28.66
C TYR A 53 -19.91 6.06 29.75
N ILE A 54 -19.87 7.39 29.96
CA ILE A 54 -19.07 8.03 31.00
C ILE A 54 -19.56 7.59 32.38
N ILE A 55 -20.88 7.59 32.60
CA ILE A 55 -21.49 7.26 33.89
C ILE A 55 -21.43 5.74 34.17
N LEU A 56 -21.86 4.91 33.23
CA LEU A 56 -22.03 3.45 33.41
C LEU A 56 -21.33 2.64 32.30
N PRO A 57 -19.98 2.56 32.32
CA PRO A 57 -19.21 1.91 31.25
C PRO A 57 -19.38 0.38 31.20
N LYS A 58 -20.02 -0.25 32.20
CA LYS A 58 -20.28 -1.70 32.21
C LYS A 58 -21.70 -2.07 31.76
N SER A 59 -22.56 -1.09 31.50
CA SER A 59 -23.94 -1.31 31.04
C SER A 59 -23.99 -1.94 29.64
N ARG A 60 -25.16 -2.47 29.24
CA ARG A 60 -25.39 -2.97 27.88
C ARG A 60 -25.16 -1.88 26.83
N LEU A 61 -25.62 -0.65 27.10
CA LEU A 61 -25.37 0.52 26.24
C LEU A 61 -23.87 0.81 26.12
N GLY A 62 -23.13 0.74 27.23
CA GLY A 62 -21.69 0.94 27.21
C GLY A 62 -20.91 -0.13 26.45
N GLN A 63 -21.45 -1.35 26.30
CA GLN A 63 -20.88 -2.38 25.43
C GLN A 63 -21.15 -2.08 23.95
N VAL A 64 -22.33 -1.55 23.61
CA VAL A 64 -22.66 -1.11 22.24
C VAL A 64 -21.76 0.04 21.79
N VAL A 65 -21.51 1.04 22.66
CA VAL A 65 -20.60 2.17 22.37
C VAL A 65 -19.17 1.73 22.08
N ARG A 66 -18.74 0.59 22.62
CA ARG A 66 -17.39 0.03 22.36
C ARG A 66 -17.26 -0.65 21.01
N ALA A 67 -18.36 -0.91 20.31
CA ALA A 67 -18.31 -1.49 18.98
C ALA A 67 -17.53 -0.56 18.02
N PRO A 68 -16.66 -1.09 17.15
CA PRO A 68 -15.83 -0.28 16.25
C PRO A 68 -16.65 0.67 15.37
N PHE A 69 -17.74 0.16 14.79
CA PHE A 69 -18.66 0.97 14.00
C PHE A 69 -19.23 2.16 14.78
N MET A 70 -19.58 1.98 16.06
CA MET A 70 -20.11 3.07 16.89
C MET A 70 -19.05 4.12 17.19
N LYS A 71 -17.80 3.73 17.45
CA LYS A 71 -16.70 4.69 17.63
C LYS A 71 -16.51 5.56 16.38
N PHE A 72 -16.51 4.93 15.20
CA PHE A 72 -16.43 5.64 13.92
C PHE A 72 -17.63 6.57 13.69
N LEU A 73 -18.84 6.08 13.96
CA LEU A 73 -20.05 6.88 13.84
C LEU A 73 -19.98 8.10 14.75
N TYR A 74 -19.58 7.94 16.01
CA TYR A 74 -19.45 9.03 16.97
C TYR A 74 -18.35 10.01 16.61
N TYR A 75 -17.26 9.54 16.01
CA TYR A 75 -16.22 10.42 15.47
C TYR A 75 -16.78 11.27 14.33
N SER A 76 -17.46 10.63 13.38
CA SER A 76 -18.06 11.31 12.22
C SER A 76 -19.17 12.27 12.63
N THR A 77 -20.03 11.88 13.57
CA THR A 77 -21.12 12.70 14.10
C THR A 77 -20.58 13.90 14.88
N SER A 78 -19.60 13.69 15.76
CA SER A 78 -18.94 14.78 16.49
C SER A 78 -18.35 15.83 15.55
N PHE A 79 -17.63 15.37 14.52
CA PHE A 79 -17.05 16.25 13.51
C PHE A 79 -18.13 16.96 12.68
N GLY A 80 -19.21 16.27 12.33
CA GLY A 80 -20.38 16.88 11.68
C GLY A 80 -21.02 17.99 12.51
N PHE A 81 -21.17 17.80 13.83
CA PHE A 81 -21.64 18.85 14.74
C PHE A 81 -20.65 20.00 14.87
N PHE A 82 -19.34 19.73 14.87
CA PHE A 82 -18.32 20.78 14.83
C PHE A 82 -18.49 21.68 13.60
N LEU A 83 -18.65 21.09 12.40
CA LEU A 83 -18.91 21.83 11.17
C LEU A 83 -20.25 22.57 11.21
N PHE A 84 -21.28 21.96 11.79
CA PHE A 84 -22.56 22.63 12.00
C PHE A 84 -22.39 23.88 12.86
N PHE A 85 -21.62 23.82 13.96
CA PHE A 85 -21.34 24.99 14.79
C PHE A 85 -20.46 26.03 14.07
N LEU A 86 -19.51 25.62 13.22
CA LEU A 86 -18.77 26.58 12.38
C LEU A 86 -19.70 27.32 11.42
N THR A 87 -20.60 26.60 10.75
CA THR A 87 -21.62 27.21 9.89
C THR A 87 -22.54 28.11 10.69
N PHE A 88 -23.01 27.65 11.86
CA PHE A 88 -23.90 28.44 12.71
C PHE A 88 -23.22 29.70 13.25
N ALA A 89 -21.91 29.66 13.54
CA ALA A 89 -21.13 30.84 13.92
C ALA A 89 -21.13 31.92 12.82
N THR A 90 -21.25 31.56 11.54
CA THR A 90 -21.36 32.56 10.45
C THR A 90 -22.70 33.28 10.42
N PHE A 91 -23.77 32.67 10.95
CA PHE A 91 -25.13 33.23 10.99
C PHE A 91 -25.42 34.02 12.27
N GLU A 92 -24.42 34.27 13.11
CA GLU A 92 -24.62 34.96 14.38
C GLU A 92 -25.03 36.43 14.15
N SER A 93 -26.11 36.87 14.82
CA SER A 93 -26.79 38.13 14.50
C SER A 93 -25.87 39.37 14.53
N TYR A 94 -24.85 39.39 15.39
CA TYR A 94 -23.92 40.52 15.47
C TYR A 94 -23.00 40.66 14.24
N ARG A 95 -22.82 39.61 13.42
CA ARG A 95 -22.01 39.68 12.19
C ARG A 95 -22.75 40.33 11.02
N HIS A 96 -24.08 40.41 11.10
CA HIS A 96 -24.90 41.10 10.09
C HIS A 96 -24.93 42.61 10.29
N VAL A 97 -24.60 43.10 11.49
CA VAL A 97 -24.49 44.52 11.76
C VAL A 97 -23.12 44.98 11.25
N LYS A 98 -23.12 45.81 10.20
CA LYS A 98 -21.90 46.49 9.74
C LYS A 98 -21.35 47.27 10.92
N GLY A 99 -20.03 47.21 11.16
CA GLY A 99 -19.35 47.85 12.29
C GLY A 99 -19.35 49.38 12.25
N ASP A 100 -20.40 49.98 11.69
CA ASP A 100 -20.61 51.41 11.46
C ASP A 100 -21.08 52.11 12.75
N SER A 101 -21.62 51.36 13.73
CA SER A 101 -21.97 51.87 15.07
C SER A 101 -21.01 51.36 16.14
N LEU A 102 -20.64 52.24 17.07
CA LEU A 102 -19.76 51.94 18.21
C LEU A 102 -20.37 50.91 19.19
N ASP A 103 -21.71 50.79 19.22
CA ASP A 103 -22.43 49.85 20.10
C ASP A 103 -22.46 48.42 19.55
N SER A 104 -21.93 48.21 18.33
CA SER A 104 -21.88 46.88 17.73
C SER A 104 -20.67 46.09 18.22
N ARG A 105 -20.86 44.82 18.56
CA ARG A 105 -19.77 43.86 18.86
C ARG A 105 -18.70 43.78 17.74
N ALA A 106 -19.05 44.15 16.52
CA ALA A 106 -18.12 44.26 15.39
C ALA A 106 -17.11 45.43 15.50
N ALA A 107 -17.39 46.42 16.34
CA ALA A 107 -16.51 47.56 16.64
C ALA A 107 -15.67 47.34 17.93
N GLU A 108 -15.99 46.32 18.73
CA GLU A 108 -15.18 45.95 19.90
C GLU A 108 -13.86 45.32 19.46
N ARG A 109 -12.75 45.87 19.97
CA ARG A 109 -11.41 45.28 19.80
C ARG A 109 -11.23 44.19 20.84
N GLY A 110 -11.15 42.93 20.38
CA GLY A 110 -10.99 41.78 21.25
C GLY A 110 -12.24 41.43 22.07
N PRO A 111 -13.40 41.20 21.44
CA PRO A 111 -14.63 40.90 22.16
C PRO A 111 -14.50 39.58 22.93
N PRO A 112 -15.18 39.42 24.09
CA PRO A 112 -15.20 38.17 24.81
C PRO A 112 -15.80 37.05 23.95
N LEU A 113 -15.31 35.83 24.10
CA LEU A 113 -15.76 34.65 23.34
C LEU A 113 -17.30 34.51 23.37
N SER A 114 -17.93 34.39 22.21
CA SER A 114 -19.35 34.03 22.13
C SER A 114 -19.59 32.64 22.71
N ILE A 115 -20.84 32.33 23.08
CA ILE A 115 -21.27 30.98 23.46
C ILE A 115 -20.90 29.98 22.36
N ILE A 116 -21.15 30.31 21.09
CA ILE A 116 -20.85 29.42 19.95
C ILE A 116 -19.33 29.27 19.79
N GLU A 117 -18.57 30.36 19.91
CA GLU A 117 -17.11 30.32 19.83
C GLU A 117 -16.50 29.50 20.98
N THR A 118 -17.08 29.59 22.18
CA THR A 118 -16.68 28.78 23.34
C THR A 118 -16.93 27.29 23.10
N LEU A 119 -18.05 26.94 22.47
CA LEU A 119 -18.30 25.56 22.02
C LEU A 119 -17.22 25.15 21.01
N ILE A 120 -16.96 25.93 19.95
CA ILE A 120 -15.93 25.62 18.94
C ILE A 120 -14.55 25.41 19.60
N VAL A 121 -14.14 26.29 20.53
CA VAL A 121 -12.89 26.15 21.29
C VAL A 121 -12.85 24.83 22.05
N THR A 122 -13.95 24.45 22.72
CA THR A 122 -14.05 23.18 23.45
C THR A 122 -13.85 21.97 22.51
N TRP A 123 -14.41 22.01 21.30
CA TRP A 123 -14.19 20.97 20.30
C TRP A 123 -12.74 20.93 19.81
N VAL A 124 -12.14 22.08 19.51
CA VAL A 124 -10.74 22.15 19.05
C VAL A 124 -9.79 21.63 20.10
N ILE A 125 -9.98 21.96 21.38
CA ILE A 125 -9.18 21.40 22.49
C ILE A 125 -9.33 19.88 22.54
N GLY A 126 -10.57 19.37 22.38
CA GLY A 126 -10.84 17.93 22.36
C GLY A 126 -10.17 17.20 21.18
N MET A 127 -10.15 17.82 20.00
CA MET A 127 -9.47 17.31 18.80
C MET A 127 -7.95 17.39 18.92
N THR A 128 -7.43 18.48 19.50
CA THR A 128 -6.00 18.63 19.82
C THR A 128 -5.54 17.52 20.76
N TRP A 129 -6.31 17.25 21.81
CA TRP A 129 -6.01 16.16 22.74
C TRP A 129 -6.04 14.78 22.07
N SER A 130 -6.98 14.52 21.14
CA SER A 130 -6.98 13.27 20.39
C SER A 130 -5.77 13.12 19.47
N GLU A 131 -5.34 14.18 18.79
CA GLU A 131 -4.16 14.15 17.92
C GLU A 131 -2.86 13.97 18.72
N VAL A 132 -2.71 14.65 19.85
CA VAL A 132 -1.54 14.47 20.75
C VAL A 132 -1.47 13.01 21.23
N LYS A 133 -2.61 12.40 21.54
CA LYS A 133 -2.67 11.00 21.93
C LYS A 133 -2.30 10.07 20.76
N GLN A 134 -2.81 10.32 19.56
CA GLN A 134 -2.47 9.54 18.37
C GLN A 134 -0.96 9.61 18.07
N LEU A 135 -0.37 10.81 18.15
CA LEU A 135 1.06 11.01 17.98
C LEU A 135 1.89 10.20 18.98
N TRP A 136 1.42 10.09 20.24
CA TRP A 136 2.09 9.29 21.26
C TRP A 136 1.93 7.77 21.02
N ASP A 137 0.74 7.33 20.62
CA ASP A 137 0.45 5.91 20.42
C ASP A 137 1.10 5.33 19.14
N GLU A 138 1.18 6.11 18.05
CA GLU A 138 1.76 5.66 16.78
C GLU A 138 3.27 5.95 16.67
N GLY A 139 3.71 7.05 17.29
CA GLY A 139 5.05 7.60 17.18
C GLY A 139 5.23 8.54 15.99
N TYR A 140 6.07 9.56 16.16
CA TYR A 140 6.30 10.65 15.20
C TYR A 140 6.58 10.19 13.75
N LYS A 141 7.48 9.20 13.56
CA LYS A 141 7.88 8.74 12.22
C LYS A 141 6.72 8.19 11.40
N LYS A 142 5.80 7.46 12.03
CA LYS A 142 4.62 6.91 11.35
C LYS A 142 3.59 8.01 11.09
N TYR A 143 3.43 8.91 12.06
CA TYR A 143 2.48 10.02 11.97
C TYR A 143 2.75 10.92 10.75
N ILE A 144 4.01 11.33 10.53
CA ILE A 144 4.37 12.25 9.42
C ILE A 144 4.25 11.61 8.02
N HIS A 145 4.25 10.28 7.92
CA HIS A 145 4.16 9.60 6.62
C HIS A 145 2.72 9.56 6.09
N GLN A 146 1.73 9.83 6.95
CA GLN A 146 0.32 9.84 6.58
C GLN A 146 -0.14 11.26 6.24
N TRP A 147 -0.43 11.51 4.96
CA TRP A 147 -0.85 12.83 4.46
C TRP A 147 -2.09 13.42 5.16
N TRP A 148 -3.02 12.57 5.61
CA TRP A 148 -4.20 13.04 6.35
C TRP A 148 -3.85 13.63 7.71
N ASN A 149 -2.80 13.12 8.36
CA ASN A 149 -2.33 13.64 9.64
C ASN A 149 -1.69 15.03 9.46
N TRP A 150 -1.09 15.31 8.29
CA TRP A 150 -0.64 16.67 7.95
C TRP A 150 -1.82 17.65 7.83
N LEU A 151 -2.93 17.22 7.20
CA LEU A 151 -4.13 18.06 7.12
C LEU A 151 -4.67 18.37 8.52
N ASP A 152 -4.74 17.36 9.40
CA ASP A 152 -5.16 17.53 10.80
C ASP A 152 -4.24 18.45 11.59
N PHE A 153 -2.93 18.27 11.46
CA PHE A 153 -1.93 19.12 12.10
C PHE A 153 -2.05 20.58 11.65
N ILE A 154 -2.15 20.84 10.34
CA ILE A 154 -2.29 22.19 9.78
C ILE A 154 -3.58 22.83 10.28
N MET A 155 -4.72 22.14 10.14
CA MET A 155 -6.03 22.62 10.59
C MET A 155 -6.01 23.00 12.07
N LEU A 156 -5.53 22.11 12.95
CA LEU A 156 -5.51 22.36 14.39
C LEU A 156 -4.51 23.45 14.77
N SER A 157 -3.35 23.51 14.12
CA SER A 157 -2.37 24.57 14.35
C SER A 157 -2.94 25.96 14.02
N LEU A 158 -3.71 26.09 12.93
CA LEU A 158 -4.38 27.34 12.56
C LEU A 158 -5.46 27.74 13.56
N TYR A 159 -6.25 26.79 14.07
CA TYR A 159 -7.22 27.09 15.13
C TYR A 159 -6.55 27.50 16.45
N LEU A 160 -5.50 26.79 16.86
CA LEU A 160 -4.75 27.14 18.07
C LEU A 160 -4.10 28.53 17.95
N ALA A 161 -3.53 28.85 16.78
CA ALA A 161 -2.99 30.18 16.49
C ALA A 161 -4.09 31.27 16.55
N THR A 162 -5.27 31.00 15.98
CA THR A 162 -6.43 31.90 16.06
C THR A 162 -6.82 32.21 17.50
N PHE A 163 -6.97 31.17 18.34
CA PHE A 163 -7.36 31.37 19.73
C PHE A 163 -6.27 32.02 20.57
N ALA A 164 -5.00 31.73 20.28
CA ALA A 164 -3.87 32.42 20.91
C ALA A 164 -3.90 33.91 20.59
N LEU A 165 -4.03 34.29 19.31
CA LEU A 165 -4.10 35.69 18.88
C LEU A 165 -5.32 36.42 19.46
N ARG A 166 -6.49 35.77 19.51
CA ARG A 166 -7.68 36.37 20.16
C ARG A 166 -7.49 36.58 21.65
N THR A 167 -6.84 35.63 22.32
CA THR A 167 -6.52 35.74 23.75
C THR A 167 -5.54 36.91 23.98
N VAL A 168 -4.51 37.02 23.15
CA VAL A 168 -3.55 38.14 23.18
C VAL A 168 -4.27 39.47 22.95
N ALA A 169 -5.14 39.55 21.94
CA ALA A 169 -5.93 40.75 21.66
C ALA A 169 -6.80 41.17 22.86
N TYR A 170 -7.50 40.21 23.48
CA TYR A 170 -8.31 40.44 24.68
C TYR A 170 -7.47 41.03 25.83
N TYR A 171 -6.29 40.47 26.10
CA TYR A 171 -5.41 40.97 27.15
C TYR A 171 -4.79 42.34 26.81
N MET A 172 -4.40 42.57 25.56
CA MET A 172 -3.80 43.84 25.12
C MET A 172 -4.76 45.01 25.27
N VAL A 173 -6.03 44.80 24.94
CA VAL A 173 -7.08 45.81 25.08
C VAL A 173 -7.37 46.07 26.55
N ARG A 174 -7.52 45.03 27.37
CA ARG A 174 -7.81 45.17 28.80
C ARG A 174 -6.68 45.81 29.62
N ASN A 175 -5.43 45.64 29.18
CA ASN A 175 -4.27 46.30 29.81
C ASN A 175 -4.10 47.76 29.37
N GLY A 176 -4.95 48.28 28.47
CA GLY A 176 -4.92 49.68 28.02
C GLY A 176 -3.76 50.03 27.06
N ASN A 177 -2.98 49.04 26.62
CA ASN A 177 -1.77 49.27 25.80
C ASN A 177 -2.07 49.51 24.30
N PHE A 178 -3.31 49.27 23.85
CA PHE A 178 -3.66 49.19 22.42
C PHE A 178 -4.63 50.27 21.93
N GLY A 179 -4.98 51.25 22.78
CA GLY A 179 -5.92 52.32 22.46
C GLY A 179 -7.35 52.06 22.98
N PRO A 180 -8.38 52.74 22.44
CA PRO A 180 -9.76 52.61 22.91
C PRO A 180 -10.31 51.20 22.63
N GLU A 181 -11.16 50.71 23.56
CA GLU A 181 -11.77 49.37 23.51
C GLU A 181 -12.72 49.21 22.32
N THR A 182 -13.40 50.27 21.92
CA THR A 182 -14.30 50.28 20.76
C THR A 182 -13.79 51.25 19.69
N LEU A 183 -13.68 50.76 18.47
CA LEU A 183 -13.38 51.58 17.29
C LEU A 183 -14.07 50.99 16.06
N VAL A 184 -14.64 51.85 15.23
CA VAL A 184 -15.22 51.46 13.94
C VAL A 184 -14.16 50.73 13.10
N ARG A 185 -14.56 49.59 12.53
CA ARG A 185 -13.64 48.62 11.87
C ARG A 185 -12.81 49.20 10.74
N THR A 186 -13.28 50.24 10.06
CA THR A 186 -12.55 50.91 8.97
C THR A 186 -11.30 51.64 9.45
N TYR A 187 -11.23 52.02 10.72
CA TYR A 187 -10.07 52.70 11.32
C TYR A 187 -9.10 51.74 12.02
N TRP A 188 -9.32 50.43 11.91
CA TRP A 188 -8.42 49.45 12.48
C TRP A 188 -7.10 49.44 11.70
N LYS A 189 -5.99 49.28 12.40
CA LYS A 189 -4.69 49.14 11.74
C LYS A 189 -4.59 47.76 11.09
N SER A 190 -3.88 47.67 9.97
CA SER A 190 -3.75 46.42 9.20
C SER A 190 -3.02 45.30 9.95
N ASP A 191 -2.21 45.63 10.96
CA ASP A 191 -1.43 44.72 11.79
C ASP A 191 -2.15 44.29 13.07
N GLU A 192 -3.44 44.61 13.23
CA GLU A 192 -4.19 44.23 14.42
C GLU A 192 -4.32 42.70 14.57
N PRO A 193 -4.02 42.13 15.75
CA PRO A 193 -4.03 40.68 15.96
C PRO A 193 -5.41 40.05 15.76
N VAL A 194 -6.49 40.82 15.95
CA VAL A 194 -7.87 40.38 15.70
C VAL A 194 -8.07 40.09 14.22
N LEU A 195 -7.63 40.97 13.31
CA LEU A 195 -7.77 40.78 11.86
C LEU A 195 -7.00 39.54 11.40
N VAL A 196 -5.76 39.38 11.86
CA VAL A 196 -4.95 38.19 11.56
C VAL A 196 -5.64 36.92 12.07
N SER A 197 -6.20 36.96 13.29
CA SER A 197 -6.93 35.82 13.85
C SER A 197 -8.16 35.46 13.01
N GLU A 198 -8.91 36.44 12.51
CA GLU A 198 -10.08 36.19 11.66
C GLU A 198 -9.69 35.59 10.30
N SER A 199 -8.59 36.05 9.71
CA SER A 199 -8.03 35.45 8.48
C SER A 199 -7.61 34.00 8.70
N LEU A 200 -6.86 33.71 9.77
CA LEU A 200 -6.45 32.34 10.11
C LEU A 200 -7.65 31.45 10.42
N PHE A 201 -8.67 31.99 11.10
CA PHE A 201 -9.92 31.28 11.37
C PHE A 201 -10.66 30.90 10.08
N ALA A 202 -10.72 31.80 9.11
CA ALA A 202 -11.34 31.54 7.82
C ALA A 202 -10.61 30.43 7.06
N VAL A 203 -9.27 30.48 7.02
CA VAL A 203 -8.46 29.43 6.40
C VAL A 203 -8.62 28.10 7.13
N ALA A 204 -8.64 28.09 8.46
CA ALA A 204 -8.87 26.89 9.27
C ALA A 204 -10.24 26.25 8.96
N ASN A 205 -11.28 27.07 8.76
CA ASN A 205 -12.62 26.56 8.39
C ASN A 205 -12.61 25.83 7.04
N VAL A 206 -11.86 26.32 6.05
CA VAL A 206 -11.71 25.62 4.75
C VAL A 206 -11.08 24.24 4.95
N PHE A 207 -10.00 24.15 5.73
CA PHE A 207 -9.37 22.85 6.03
C PHE A 207 -10.30 21.92 6.81
N SER A 208 -11.12 22.44 7.73
CA SER A 208 -12.16 21.66 8.42
C SER A 208 -13.17 21.05 7.46
N PHE A 209 -13.65 21.79 6.47
CA PHE A 209 -14.55 21.21 5.45
C PHE A 209 -13.81 20.21 4.55
N ALA A 210 -12.56 20.49 4.16
CA ALA A 210 -11.74 19.56 3.38
C ALA A 210 -11.51 18.22 4.12
N ARG A 211 -11.46 18.22 5.46
CA ARG A 211 -11.30 17.02 6.27
C ARG A 211 -12.42 15.99 6.09
N ILE A 212 -13.63 16.41 5.69
CA ILE A 212 -14.77 15.50 5.40
C ILE A 212 -14.40 14.51 4.30
N ILE A 213 -13.56 14.91 3.34
CA ILE A 213 -13.14 14.05 2.22
C ILE A 213 -12.56 12.73 2.74
N TYR A 214 -11.86 12.73 3.88
CA TYR A 214 -11.39 11.50 4.51
C TYR A 214 -12.50 10.49 4.84
N LEU A 215 -13.69 10.95 5.20
CA LEU A 215 -14.83 10.08 5.53
C LEU A 215 -15.40 9.38 4.28
N PHE A 216 -15.14 9.91 3.08
CA PHE A 216 -15.57 9.26 1.83
C PHE A 216 -14.91 7.89 1.60
N GLN A 217 -13.77 7.60 2.25
CA GLN A 217 -13.09 6.30 2.21
C GLN A 217 -13.97 5.14 2.72
N MET A 218 -15.01 5.44 3.50
CA MET A 218 -15.93 4.44 4.00
C MET A 218 -17.01 4.05 3.00
N ASN A 219 -17.27 4.90 2.00
CA ASN A 219 -18.29 4.64 0.99
C ASN A 219 -17.70 3.79 -0.14
N PRO A 220 -18.37 2.68 -0.55
CA PRO A 220 -17.89 1.83 -1.63
C PRO A 220 -17.80 2.50 -3.00
N TYR A 221 -18.58 3.56 -3.23
CA TYR A 221 -18.58 4.29 -4.50
C TYR A 221 -17.61 5.47 -4.49
N LEU A 222 -17.57 6.26 -3.40
CA LEU A 222 -16.72 7.46 -3.31
C LEU A 222 -15.28 7.14 -2.90
N GLY A 223 -15.06 6.05 -2.18
CA GLY A 223 -13.74 5.68 -1.66
C GLY A 223 -12.70 5.42 -2.75
N PRO A 224 -12.96 4.53 -3.74
CA PRO A 224 -12.02 4.31 -4.85
C PRO A 224 -11.72 5.58 -5.64
N LEU A 225 -12.73 6.44 -5.87
CA LEU A 225 -12.58 7.72 -6.55
C LEU A 225 -11.69 8.69 -5.77
N GLN A 226 -11.85 8.76 -4.45
CA GLN A 226 -11.02 9.59 -3.59
C GLN A 226 -9.56 9.12 -3.59
N ILE A 227 -9.33 7.80 -3.46
CA ILE A 227 -7.98 7.24 -3.42
C ILE A 227 -7.27 7.47 -4.76
N SER A 228 -7.96 7.25 -5.89
CA SER A 228 -7.39 7.53 -7.20
C SER A 228 -7.03 9.01 -7.37
N LEU A 229 -7.88 9.94 -6.91
CA LEU A 229 -7.56 11.37 -6.88
C LEU A 229 -6.30 11.66 -6.05
N GLY A 230 -6.21 11.10 -4.84
CA GLY A 230 -5.04 11.29 -3.97
C GLY A 230 -3.73 10.80 -4.59
N CYS A 231 -3.76 9.66 -5.28
CA CYS A 231 -2.60 9.14 -5.99
C CYS A 231 -2.22 10.01 -7.21
N MET A 232 -3.20 10.54 -7.93
CA MET A 232 -2.96 11.47 -9.06
C MET A 232 -2.34 12.79 -8.63
N LEU A 233 -2.62 13.28 -7.41
CA LEU A 233 -2.04 14.53 -6.89
C LEU A 233 -0.50 14.52 -6.87
N ILE A 234 0.13 13.35 -6.71
CA ILE A 234 1.60 13.23 -6.73
C ILE A 234 2.13 13.51 -8.14
N ASP A 235 1.45 13.01 -9.18
CA ASP A 235 1.83 13.25 -10.57
C ASP A 235 1.52 14.70 -10.99
N ILE A 236 0.40 15.26 -10.51
CA ILE A 236 0.06 16.68 -10.67
C ILE A 236 1.09 17.60 -9.99
N ALA A 237 1.60 17.25 -8.80
CA ALA A 237 2.61 18.04 -8.11
C ALA A 237 3.94 18.11 -8.88
N LYS A 238 4.36 17.01 -9.52
CA LYS A 238 5.54 17.01 -10.42
C LYS A 238 5.33 17.95 -11.61
N PHE A 239 4.12 17.99 -12.15
CA PHE A 239 3.78 18.92 -13.23
C PHE A 239 3.76 20.38 -12.76
N PHE A 240 3.22 20.66 -11.56
CA PHE A 240 3.22 22.01 -10.99
C PHE A 240 4.62 22.58 -10.80
N PHE A 241 5.64 21.75 -10.58
CA PHE A 241 7.03 22.19 -10.55
C PHE A 241 7.47 22.77 -11.90
N LEU A 242 7.19 22.07 -13.01
CA LEU A 242 7.47 22.58 -14.36
C LEU A 242 6.67 23.87 -14.64
N PHE A 243 5.39 23.89 -14.26
CA PHE A 243 4.56 25.08 -14.38
C PHE A 243 5.14 26.29 -13.63
N PHE A 244 5.60 26.08 -12.39
CA PHE A 244 6.19 27.15 -11.57
C PHE A 244 7.51 27.68 -12.15
N LEU A 245 8.34 26.83 -12.77
CA LEU A 245 9.55 27.27 -13.47
C LEU A 245 9.22 28.21 -14.64
N ILE A 246 8.22 27.83 -15.45
CA ILE A 246 7.78 28.64 -16.59
C ILE A 246 7.16 29.95 -16.09
N LEU A 247 6.27 29.88 -15.09
CA LEU A 247 5.67 31.05 -14.44
C LEU A 247 6.74 32.01 -13.92
N SER A 248 7.76 31.49 -13.23
CA SER A 248 8.85 32.29 -12.68
C SER A 248 9.70 32.96 -13.77
N SER A 249 9.99 32.25 -14.86
CA SER A 249 10.73 32.80 -16.01
C SER A 249 10.00 34.01 -16.62
N PHE A 250 8.69 33.88 -16.87
CA PHE A 250 7.89 34.98 -17.39
C PHE A 250 7.64 36.10 -16.37
N ALA A 251 7.46 35.77 -15.09
CA ALA A 251 7.32 36.77 -14.02
C ALA A 251 8.57 37.64 -13.91
N ILE A 252 9.76 37.03 -13.85
CA ILE A 252 11.03 37.75 -13.79
C ILE A 252 11.24 38.56 -15.07
N GLY A 253 10.93 37.99 -16.24
CA GLY A 253 11.04 38.70 -17.53
C GLY A 253 10.14 39.93 -17.62
N LEU A 254 8.90 39.85 -17.17
CA LEU A 254 7.96 40.98 -17.14
C LEU A 254 8.36 42.02 -16.08
N VAL A 255 8.78 41.58 -14.89
CA VAL A 255 9.29 42.51 -13.86
C VAL A 255 10.49 43.27 -14.37
N GLN A 256 11.45 42.60 -15.01
CA GLN A 256 12.63 43.27 -15.57
C GLN A 256 12.26 44.31 -16.64
N LEU A 257 11.22 44.05 -17.43
CA LEU A 257 10.72 44.98 -18.44
C LEU A 257 9.99 46.17 -17.82
N TYR A 258 9.18 45.93 -16.79
CA TYR A 258 8.29 46.94 -16.19
C TYR A 258 8.85 47.62 -14.93
N TRP A 259 10.00 47.21 -14.41
CA TRP A 259 10.61 47.73 -13.17
C TRP A 259 10.73 49.25 -13.16
N TYR A 260 11.12 49.84 -14.30
CA TYR A 260 11.34 51.28 -14.45
C TYR A 260 10.05 52.11 -14.52
N TYR A 261 8.92 51.45 -14.78
CA TYR A 261 7.59 52.07 -14.88
C TYR A 261 6.82 51.99 -13.55
N SER A 262 7.53 51.77 -12.44
CA SER A 262 6.95 51.94 -11.12
C SER A 262 6.43 53.36 -10.96
N PRO A 263 5.14 53.57 -10.65
CA PRO A 263 4.60 54.90 -10.48
C PRO A 263 5.20 55.51 -9.20
N LEU A 264 6.31 56.23 -9.36
CA LEU A 264 6.97 56.95 -8.25
C LEU A 264 6.14 58.18 -7.81
N ALA A 265 5.09 58.53 -8.53
CA ALA A 265 4.20 59.63 -8.19
C ALA A 265 2.75 59.27 -8.51
N ARG A 266 1.85 59.56 -7.57
CA ARG A 266 0.41 59.67 -7.81
C ARG A 266 0.18 60.71 -8.90
N MET A 267 0.13 60.29 -10.17
CA MET A 267 -0.37 61.16 -11.23
C MET A 267 -1.89 61.20 -11.13
N CYS A 268 -2.41 61.95 -10.16
CA CYS A 268 -3.78 62.41 -10.22
C CYS A 268 -3.80 63.60 -11.19
N GLU A 269 -4.25 63.36 -12.41
CA GLU A 269 -4.55 64.45 -13.35
C GLU A 269 -5.68 65.29 -12.75
N GLN A 270 -5.44 66.59 -12.61
CA GLN A 270 -6.21 67.49 -11.74
C GLN A 270 -7.57 67.92 -12.31
N THR A 271 -8.17 67.15 -13.22
CA THR A 271 -9.38 67.58 -13.94
C THR A 271 -10.59 66.66 -13.82
N ASP A 272 -10.53 65.55 -13.10
CA ASP A 272 -11.73 64.87 -12.62
C ASP A 272 -11.41 64.13 -11.32
N HIS A 273 -12.31 64.20 -10.34
CA HIS A 273 -12.13 63.65 -8.98
C HIS A 273 -12.04 62.11 -8.89
N VAL A 274 -11.61 61.45 -9.96
CA VAL A 274 -11.40 59.99 -10.03
C VAL A 274 -9.92 59.75 -10.34
N CYS A 275 -9.08 59.64 -9.30
CA CYS A 275 -7.75 59.07 -9.50
C CYS A 275 -7.95 57.59 -9.85
N LEU A 276 -7.85 57.24 -11.14
CA LEU A 276 -7.80 55.85 -11.55
C LEU A 276 -6.43 55.33 -11.12
N GLU A 277 -6.41 54.62 -10.00
CA GLU A 277 -5.23 53.92 -9.51
C GLU A 277 -4.80 52.93 -10.60
N SER A 278 -3.82 53.29 -11.43
CA SER A 278 -3.20 52.35 -12.36
C SER A 278 -2.40 51.37 -11.52
N ILE A 279 -3.04 50.27 -11.12
CA ILE A 279 -2.42 49.19 -10.37
C ILE A 279 -1.18 48.75 -11.15
N SER A 280 -0.01 48.92 -10.56
CA SER A 280 1.28 48.64 -11.14
C SER A 280 1.55 47.13 -11.17
N THR A 281 0.84 46.44 -12.05
CA THR A 281 0.70 44.97 -12.14
C THR A 281 2.01 44.19 -12.24
N PHE A 282 3.03 44.72 -12.92
CA PHE A 282 4.30 44.03 -13.19
C PHE A 282 5.53 44.72 -12.59
N THR A 283 5.34 45.66 -11.66
CA THR A 283 6.47 46.45 -11.11
C THR A 283 7.17 45.77 -9.93
N SER A 284 6.43 44.93 -9.21
CA SER A 284 6.93 44.10 -8.11
C SER A 284 6.90 42.62 -8.51
N MET A 285 7.85 41.85 -7.99
CA MET A 285 7.89 40.40 -8.18
C MET A 285 6.60 39.73 -7.70
N ALA A 286 6.13 40.08 -6.50
CA ALA A 286 4.91 39.51 -5.92
C ALA A 286 3.66 39.82 -6.76
N ASP A 287 3.50 41.08 -7.17
CA ASP A 287 2.37 41.52 -7.99
C ASP A 287 2.39 40.88 -9.37
N SER A 288 3.57 40.68 -9.96
CA SER A 288 3.72 39.97 -11.23
C SER A 288 3.32 38.49 -11.11
N TYR A 289 3.71 37.79 -10.06
CA TYR A 289 3.28 36.40 -9.83
C TYR A 289 1.76 36.32 -9.67
N ILE A 290 1.18 37.19 -8.83
CA ILE A 290 -0.26 37.23 -8.58
C ILE A 290 -1.01 37.52 -9.88
N THR A 291 -0.59 38.53 -10.64
CA THR A 291 -1.20 38.90 -11.93
C THR A 291 -1.12 37.75 -12.93
N LEU A 292 0.04 37.09 -13.09
CA LEU A 292 0.18 35.97 -14.00
C LEU A 292 -0.66 34.75 -13.59
N ILE A 293 -0.81 34.49 -12.28
CA ILE A 293 -1.69 33.42 -11.79
C ILE A 293 -3.16 33.76 -12.09
N TRP A 294 -3.62 34.97 -11.78
CA TRP A 294 -4.98 35.40 -12.12
C TRP A 294 -5.26 35.39 -13.61
N SER A 295 -4.23 35.62 -14.42
CA SER A 295 -4.36 35.60 -15.87
C SER A 295 -4.67 34.22 -16.44
N LEU A 296 -4.27 33.12 -15.79
CA LEU A 296 -4.66 31.75 -16.20
C LEU A 296 -6.17 31.55 -16.19
N PHE A 297 -6.87 32.25 -15.30
CA PHE A 297 -8.33 32.23 -15.21
C PHE A 297 -9.00 33.30 -16.10
N SER A 298 -8.22 34.00 -16.93
CA SER A 298 -8.67 35.07 -17.81
C SER A 298 -9.36 36.24 -17.07
N ILE A 299 -9.00 36.49 -15.81
CA ILE A 299 -9.58 37.57 -14.98
C ILE A 299 -8.86 38.92 -15.19
N THR A 300 -7.61 38.88 -15.66
CA THR A 300 -6.77 40.06 -15.88
C THR A 300 -7.08 40.78 -17.19
N ASN A 301 -7.16 42.11 -17.14
CA ASN A 301 -7.40 42.97 -18.31
C ASN A 301 -6.14 43.08 -19.19
N THR A 302 -6.29 43.12 -20.52
CA THR A 302 -5.20 43.34 -21.48
C THR A 302 -4.51 44.70 -21.30
N LYS A 303 -5.26 45.70 -20.79
CA LYS A 303 -4.74 47.04 -20.44
C LYS A 303 -3.72 47.04 -19.30
N SER A 304 -3.57 45.92 -18.58
CA SER A 304 -2.56 45.79 -17.51
C SER A 304 -1.10 45.76 -18.02
N THR A 305 -0.91 45.61 -19.34
CA THR A 305 0.41 45.68 -20.00
C THR A 305 0.66 47.04 -20.66
N ASP A 306 -0.28 47.97 -20.54
CA ASP A 306 -0.12 49.30 -21.12
C ASP A 306 0.62 50.21 -20.12
N VAL A 307 1.54 50.98 -20.67
CA VAL A 307 2.35 51.95 -19.92
C VAL A 307 1.80 53.35 -20.18
N GLY A 308 1.80 54.22 -19.18
CA GLY A 308 1.29 55.59 -19.31
C GLY A 308 2.12 56.44 -20.28
N GLU A 309 3.43 56.22 -20.31
CA GLU A 309 4.34 56.84 -21.27
C GLU A 309 4.19 56.23 -22.69
N ARG A 310 4.44 57.05 -23.72
CA ARG A 310 4.40 56.67 -25.14
C ARG A 310 5.62 55.84 -25.57
N HIS A 311 5.92 54.77 -24.83
CA HIS A 311 6.99 53.83 -25.16
C HIS A 311 6.42 52.58 -25.84
N GLU A 312 6.12 52.71 -27.13
CA GLU A 312 5.49 51.65 -27.92
C GLU A 312 6.30 50.34 -27.92
N ILE A 313 7.63 50.41 -27.99
CA ILE A 313 8.49 49.21 -28.01
C ILE A 313 8.29 48.38 -26.74
N THR A 314 8.30 49.01 -25.58
CA THR A 314 8.10 48.32 -24.29
C THR A 314 6.71 47.70 -24.23
N GLN A 315 5.68 48.43 -24.64
CA GLN A 315 4.30 47.93 -24.67
C GLN A 315 4.16 46.73 -25.62
N TRP A 316 4.75 46.79 -26.82
CA TRP A 316 4.76 45.69 -27.77
C TRP A 316 5.49 44.47 -27.22
N THR A 317 6.67 44.64 -26.63
CA THR A 317 7.44 43.55 -26.02
C THR A 317 6.67 42.92 -24.85
N GLY A 318 6.06 43.73 -23.99
CA GLY A 318 5.28 43.25 -22.86
C GLY A 318 4.02 42.50 -23.28
N ARG A 319 3.27 43.04 -24.26
CA ARG A 319 2.12 42.35 -24.87
C ARG A 319 2.55 41.03 -25.51
N ALA A 320 3.68 40.99 -26.23
CA ALA A 320 4.20 39.78 -26.84
C ALA A 320 4.61 38.72 -25.82
N LEU A 321 5.34 39.10 -24.76
CA LEU A 321 5.71 38.20 -23.67
C LEU A 321 4.48 37.66 -22.93
N TYR A 322 3.48 38.51 -22.71
CA TYR A 322 2.23 38.13 -22.06
C TYR A 322 1.40 37.16 -22.93
N ILE A 323 1.31 37.40 -24.25
CA ILE A 323 0.68 36.46 -25.19
C ILE A 323 1.45 35.13 -25.22
N ALA A 324 2.78 35.18 -25.28
CA ALA A 324 3.63 33.98 -25.28
C ALA A 324 3.44 33.15 -24.00
N TYR A 325 3.33 33.81 -22.84
CA TYR A 325 2.98 33.17 -21.58
C TYR A 325 1.61 32.47 -21.65
N HIS A 326 0.58 33.12 -22.20
CA HIS A 326 -0.76 32.53 -22.35
C HIS A 326 -0.76 31.32 -23.27
N VAL A 327 -0.12 31.41 -24.44
CA VAL A 327 0.02 30.29 -25.37
C VAL A 327 0.73 29.12 -24.69
N THR A 328 1.85 29.38 -24.02
CA THR A 328 2.62 28.33 -23.33
C THR A 328 1.82 27.71 -22.18
N SER A 329 1.26 28.54 -21.30
CA SER A 329 0.63 28.07 -20.06
C SER A 329 -0.77 27.48 -20.27
N ILE A 330 -1.60 28.07 -21.14
CA ILE A 330 -2.97 27.62 -21.35
C ILE A 330 -3.03 26.59 -22.49
N ILE A 331 -2.35 26.80 -23.62
CA ILE A 331 -2.48 25.87 -24.75
C ILE A 331 -1.56 24.67 -24.58
N VAL A 332 -0.29 24.87 -24.21
CA VAL A 332 0.66 23.76 -24.12
C VAL A 332 0.54 23.04 -22.77
N LEU A 333 0.75 23.77 -21.67
CA LEU A 333 0.83 23.14 -20.34
C LEU A 333 -0.51 22.54 -19.88
N LEU A 334 -1.64 23.24 -20.03
CA LEU A 334 -2.93 22.71 -19.62
C LEU A 334 -3.30 21.43 -20.40
N ASN A 335 -3.08 21.41 -21.72
CA ASN A 335 -3.34 20.21 -22.54
C ASN A 335 -2.43 19.04 -22.17
N MET A 336 -1.16 19.31 -21.86
CA MET A 336 -0.22 18.28 -21.36
C MET A 336 -0.62 17.77 -19.98
N LEU A 337 -1.11 18.64 -19.09
CA LEU A 337 -1.62 18.26 -17.77
C LEU A 337 -2.84 17.34 -17.89
N ILE A 338 -3.79 17.66 -18.76
CA ILE A 338 -4.97 16.82 -19.01
C ILE A 338 -4.56 15.45 -19.55
N ALA A 339 -3.63 15.40 -20.51
CA ALA A 339 -3.12 14.14 -21.06
C ALA A 339 -2.44 13.29 -19.98
N MET A 340 -1.58 13.91 -19.15
CA MET A 340 -0.88 13.24 -18.06
C MET A 340 -1.85 12.72 -16.98
N MET A 341 -2.84 13.53 -16.59
CA MET A 341 -3.87 13.11 -15.64
C MET A 341 -4.70 11.95 -16.18
N SER A 342 -5.06 11.97 -17.47
CA SER A 342 -5.85 10.89 -18.09
C SER A 342 -5.10 9.56 -18.10
N HIS A 343 -3.82 9.57 -18.50
CA HIS A 343 -2.97 8.37 -18.49
C HIS A 343 -2.73 7.87 -17.05
N SER A 344 -2.51 8.78 -16.10
CA SER A 344 -2.31 8.45 -14.69
C SER A 344 -3.58 7.85 -14.07
N PHE A 345 -4.75 8.42 -14.38
CA PHE A 345 -6.05 7.90 -13.92
C PHE A 345 -6.27 6.47 -14.39
N GLN A 346 -6.05 6.17 -15.67
CA GLN A 346 -6.21 4.82 -16.22
C GLN A 346 -5.31 3.81 -15.49
N ARG A 347 -4.02 4.12 -15.33
CA ARG A 347 -3.05 3.26 -14.63
C ARG A 347 -3.42 2.99 -13.17
N ILE A 348 -3.95 3.99 -12.46
CA ILE A 348 -4.31 3.90 -11.04
C ILE A 348 -5.66 3.20 -10.87
N ASN A 349 -6.63 3.45 -11.74
CA ASN A 349 -7.99 2.96 -11.61
C ASN A 349 -8.08 1.42 -11.66
N ASP A 350 -7.21 0.76 -12.43
CA ASP A 350 -7.15 -0.71 -12.53
C ASP A 350 -6.95 -1.42 -11.17
N HIS A 351 -6.29 -0.76 -10.22
CA HIS A 351 -6.01 -1.29 -8.89
C HIS A 351 -6.74 -0.53 -7.77
N ALA A 352 -7.61 0.43 -8.11
CA ALA A 352 -8.22 1.35 -7.15
C ALA A 352 -9.05 0.62 -6.09
N ASP A 353 -9.75 -0.46 -6.43
CA ASP A 353 -10.52 -1.24 -5.45
C ASP A 353 -9.61 -1.97 -4.44
N LEU A 354 -8.45 -2.47 -4.86
CA LEU A 354 -7.48 -3.11 -3.97
C LEU A 354 -6.88 -2.09 -3.00
N GLU A 355 -6.47 -0.93 -3.51
CA GLU A 355 -5.92 0.16 -2.70
C GLU A 355 -6.95 0.74 -1.75
N TRP A 356 -8.18 0.96 -2.22
CA TRP A 356 -9.29 1.41 -1.39
C TRP A 356 -9.60 0.44 -0.26
N LYS A 357 -9.72 -0.87 -0.53
CA LYS A 357 -9.95 -1.89 0.51
C LYS A 357 -8.84 -1.89 1.57
N PHE A 358 -7.60 -1.67 1.16
CA PHE A 358 -6.49 -1.55 2.10
C PHE A 358 -6.62 -0.30 2.98
N HIS A 359 -6.78 0.89 2.38
CA HIS A 359 -6.89 2.15 3.13
C HIS A 359 -8.13 2.18 4.02
N ARG A 360 -9.25 1.62 3.56
CA ARG A 360 -10.46 1.40 4.38
C ARG A 360 -10.16 0.50 5.58
N THR A 361 -9.40 -0.59 5.37
CA THR A 361 -9.01 -1.48 6.47
C THR A 361 -8.07 -0.77 7.45
N GLN A 362 -7.14 0.06 6.96
CA GLN A 362 -6.26 0.88 7.80
C GLN A 362 -7.07 1.84 8.67
N LEU A 363 -8.09 2.49 8.10
CA LEU A 363 -9.05 3.31 8.84
C LEU A 363 -9.79 2.49 9.91
N TRP A 364 -10.26 1.29 9.58
CA TRP A 364 -10.97 0.42 10.54
C TRP A 364 -10.09 0.00 11.71
N MET A 365 -8.82 -0.31 11.43
CA MET A 365 -7.85 -0.72 12.45
C MET A 365 -7.66 0.35 13.53
N GLY A 366 -7.72 1.64 13.17
CA GLY A 366 -7.66 2.74 14.14
C GLY A 366 -8.80 2.72 15.17
N PHE A 367 -9.96 2.13 14.85
CA PHE A 367 -11.11 2.02 15.75
C PHE A 367 -11.21 0.66 16.48
N PHE A 368 -10.41 -0.33 16.09
CA PHE A 368 -10.37 -1.63 16.76
C PHE A 368 -9.70 -1.58 18.12
N ASP A 369 -8.73 -0.68 18.30
CA ASP A 369 -8.05 -0.52 19.57
C ASP A 369 -9.00 -0.05 20.68
N GLU A 370 -8.84 -0.59 21.89
CA GLU A 370 -9.70 -0.29 23.05
C GLU A 370 -9.52 1.17 23.57
N GLY A 371 -8.58 1.93 23.01
CA GLY A 371 -8.33 3.33 23.36
C GLY A 371 -9.33 4.33 22.73
N SER A 372 -9.53 5.49 23.38
CA SER A 372 -10.22 6.67 22.80
C SER A 372 -11.64 6.40 22.31
N THR A 373 -12.46 5.77 23.15
CA THR A 373 -13.86 5.49 22.83
C THR A 373 -14.75 6.74 22.80
N LEU A 374 -14.29 7.86 23.36
CA LEU A 374 -15.00 9.14 23.41
C LEU A 374 -14.35 10.11 22.43
N THR A 375 -15.18 10.73 21.60
CA THR A 375 -14.78 11.74 20.62
C THR A 375 -14.88 13.14 21.24
N ALA A 376 -14.30 14.16 20.59
CA ALA A 376 -14.50 15.54 21.02
C ALA A 376 -16.01 15.87 21.08
N PRO A 377 -16.51 16.71 22.00
CA PRO A 377 -15.81 17.38 23.10
C PRO A 377 -15.63 16.48 24.35
N PHE A 378 -16.37 15.36 24.42
CA PHE A 378 -16.44 14.50 25.61
C PHE A 378 -15.12 13.78 25.96
N ASN A 379 -14.14 13.77 25.05
CA ASN A 379 -12.79 13.26 25.29
C ASN A 379 -12.02 14.01 26.40
N ILE A 380 -12.36 15.29 26.66
CA ILE A 380 -11.70 16.09 27.72
C ILE A 380 -12.12 15.61 29.11
N ILE A 381 -13.32 15.05 29.25
CA ILE A 381 -13.85 14.61 30.55
C ILE A 381 -13.06 13.38 31.01
N ILE A 382 -12.28 13.57 32.08
CA ILE A 382 -11.47 12.51 32.68
C ILE A 382 -12.40 11.39 33.14
N THR A 383 -12.31 10.24 32.48
CA THR A 383 -13.06 9.06 32.92
C THR A 383 -12.49 8.56 34.25
N PRO A 384 -13.31 8.12 35.21
CA PRO A 384 -12.84 7.66 36.53
C PRO A 384 -11.78 6.54 36.44
N LYS A 385 -11.89 5.69 35.42
CA LYS A 385 -10.92 4.63 35.12
C LYS A 385 -9.56 5.18 34.66
N SER A 386 -9.56 6.26 33.88
CA SER A 386 -8.34 6.91 33.38
C SER A 386 -7.62 7.62 34.52
N GLY A 387 -8.37 8.36 35.36
CA GLY A 387 -7.84 9.01 36.55
C GLY A 387 -7.17 8.03 37.52
N LEU A 388 -7.82 6.89 37.83
CA LEU A 388 -7.24 5.88 38.71
C LEU A 388 -5.95 5.26 38.14
N ASN A 389 -5.90 5.03 36.83
CA ASN A 389 -4.74 4.44 36.17
C ASN A 389 -3.59 5.45 36.04
N PHE A 390 -3.91 6.73 35.82
CA PHE A 390 -2.95 7.83 35.86
C PHE A 390 -2.36 8.02 37.25
N LEU A 391 -3.19 8.04 38.31
CA LEU A 391 -2.73 8.09 39.70
C LEU A 391 -1.85 6.89 40.06
N ARG A 392 -2.20 5.69 39.60
CA ARG A 392 -1.36 4.50 39.80
C ARG A 392 -0.01 4.61 39.07
N LYS A 393 -0.01 5.10 37.84
CA LYS A 393 1.22 5.32 37.07
C LYS A 393 2.07 6.46 37.65
N SER A 394 1.48 7.58 38.04
CA SER A 394 2.19 8.70 38.67
C SER A 394 2.75 8.29 40.03
N TYR A 395 2.02 7.50 40.81
CA TYR A 395 2.52 6.90 42.05
C TYR A 395 3.68 5.92 41.77
N CYS A 396 3.61 5.11 40.72
CA CYS A 396 4.74 4.25 40.32
C CYS A 396 5.95 5.05 39.83
N VAL A 397 5.75 6.15 39.09
CA VAL A 397 6.82 7.05 38.63
C VAL A 397 7.46 7.77 39.82
N PHE A 398 6.65 8.21 40.78
CA PHE A 398 7.11 8.81 42.03
C PHE A 398 7.87 7.79 42.89
N LYS A 399 7.40 6.55 42.97
CA LYS A 399 8.09 5.45 43.66
C LYS A 399 9.38 5.03 42.94
N TRP A 400 9.42 5.16 41.61
CA TRP A 400 10.61 4.96 40.79
C TRP A 400 11.62 6.10 40.96
N SER A 401 11.19 7.37 40.98
CA SER A 401 12.07 8.53 41.21
C SER A 401 12.66 8.53 42.62
N LEU A 402 11.99 7.88 43.58
CA LEU A 402 12.50 7.61 44.93
C LEU A 402 13.38 6.35 45.01
N GLY A 403 13.73 5.72 43.89
CA GLY A 403 14.67 4.59 43.81
C GLY A 403 14.16 3.25 44.35
N LYS A 404 12.86 3.11 44.64
CA LYS A 404 12.30 1.93 45.35
C LYS A 404 11.61 0.90 44.44
N SER A 405 11.81 0.95 43.12
CA SER A 405 11.12 0.05 42.16
C SER A 405 11.85 -0.05 40.83
N GLU A 406 11.86 -1.23 40.20
CA GLU A 406 12.14 -1.37 38.76
C GLU A 406 10.96 -0.85 37.93
N TRP A 407 11.21 -0.29 36.74
CA TRP A 407 10.15 0.09 35.81
C TRP A 407 9.35 -1.14 35.37
N PRO A 408 8.00 -1.13 35.44
CA PRO A 408 7.22 -2.22 34.91
C PRO A 408 7.43 -2.32 33.40
N LYS A 409 7.93 -3.48 32.94
CA LYS A 409 8.06 -3.80 31.51
C LYS A 409 6.74 -3.50 30.81
N ALA A 410 6.80 -2.77 29.68
CA ALA A 410 5.64 -2.39 28.91
C ALA A 410 4.76 -3.63 28.66
N LYS A 411 3.52 -3.62 29.16
CA LYS A 411 2.54 -4.65 28.79
C LYS A 411 2.44 -4.63 27.27
N ARG A 412 2.69 -5.79 26.63
CA ARG A 412 2.44 -5.97 25.20
C ARG A 412 1.01 -5.49 24.90
N ARG A 413 0.84 -4.74 23.81
CA ARG A 413 -0.48 -4.24 23.38
C ARG A 413 -1.48 -5.40 23.43
N PRO A 414 -2.69 -5.19 23.97
CA PRO A 414 -3.71 -6.24 23.92
C PRO A 414 -3.94 -6.59 22.45
N THR A 415 -3.71 -7.85 22.11
CA THR A 415 -4.06 -8.38 20.78
C THR A 415 -5.56 -8.19 20.57
N ILE A 416 -5.96 -7.81 19.36
CA ILE A 416 -7.38 -7.65 18.97
C ILE A 416 -8.17 -8.84 19.52
N LYS A 417 -9.12 -8.55 20.42
CA LYS A 417 -9.98 -9.59 21.00
C LYS A 417 -10.78 -10.24 19.87
N ARG A 418 -10.79 -11.57 19.83
CA ARG A 418 -11.57 -12.32 18.84
C ARG A 418 -13.06 -11.96 19.00
N PRO A 419 -13.82 -11.86 17.89
CA PRO A 419 -15.25 -11.63 17.95
C PRO A 419 -15.97 -12.61 18.87
N ARG A 420 -16.95 -12.11 19.62
CA ARG A 420 -17.74 -12.89 20.58
C ARG A 420 -18.50 -14.04 19.93
N TYR A 421 -18.84 -13.96 18.64
CA TYR A 421 -19.44 -15.09 17.92
C TYR A 421 -18.44 -16.22 17.64
N LEU A 422 -17.18 -15.90 17.31
CA LEU A 422 -16.10 -16.88 17.15
C LEU A 422 -15.75 -17.51 18.49
N GLN A 423 -15.81 -16.69 19.55
CA GLN A 423 -15.65 -17.17 20.91
C GLN A 423 -16.80 -18.10 21.32
N ARG A 424 -18.05 -17.74 21.02
CA ARG A 424 -19.24 -18.58 21.28
C ARG A 424 -19.26 -19.85 20.43
N MET A 425 -18.89 -19.79 19.15
CA MET A 425 -18.75 -21.00 18.33
C MET A 425 -17.71 -21.94 18.93
N ARG A 426 -16.59 -21.38 19.40
CA ARG A 426 -15.59 -22.16 20.10
C ARG A 426 -16.09 -22.69 21.45
N GLU A 427 -16.84 -21.91 22.22
CA GLU A 427 -17.46 -22.39 23.47
C GLU A 427 -18.47 -23.50 23.22
N VAL A 428 -19.23 -23.45 22.11
CA VAL A 428 -20.14 -24.51 21.67
C VAL A 428 -19.37 -25.74 21.17
N GLU A 429 -18.25 -25.53 20.48
CA GLU A 429 -17.36 -26.58 19.98
C GLU A 429 -16.52 -27.21 21.10
N GLU A 430 -16.24 -26.47 22.17
CA GLU A 430 -15.64 -26.96 23.42
C GLU A 430 -16.69 -27.63 24.33
N ALA A 431 -17.97 -27.27 24.22
CA ALA A 431 -19.08 -27.89 24.95
C ALA A 431 -19.63 -29.16 24.30
N ASN A 432 -19.52 -29.30 22.97
CA ASN A 432 -19.79 -30.55 22.26
C ASN A 432 -18.53 -31.43 22.34
N GLU A 433 -18.51 -32.36 23.29
CA GLU A 433 -17.40 -33.30 23.53
C GLU A 433 -17.01 -34.12 22.28
N MET A 434 -16.10 -33.61 21.47
CA MET A 434 -15.10 -34.40 20.76
C MET A 434 -13.77 -33.63 20.82
N PRO A 435 -12.70 -34.24 21.35
CA PRO A 435 -11.39 -33.59 21.40
C PRO A 435 -10.76 -33.65 20.01
N GLU A 436 -11.25 -32.85 19.06
CA GLU A 436 -10.46 -32.47 17.91
C GLU A 436 -9.16 -31.84 18.46
N PRO A 437 -7.97 -32.35 18.12
CA PRO A 437 -6.74 -31.77 18.61
C PRO A 437 -6.72 -30.31 18.18
N LYS A 438 -6.66 -29.38 19.14
CA LYS A 438 -6.59 -27.93 18.87
C LYS A 438 -5.59 -27.72 17.75
N LEU A 439 -6.09 -27.37 16.56
CA LEU A 439 -5.23 -27.24 15.39
C LEU A 439 -4.16 -26.20 15.74
N THR A 440 -2.93 -26.67 15.91
CA THR A 440 -1.80 -25.80 16.16
C THR A 440 -1.55 -25.01 14.90
N TYR A 441 -1.08 -23.77 15.03
CA TYR A 441 -0.77 -22.92 13.87
C TYR A 441 0.07 -23.66 12.82
N GLU A 442 0.99 -24.51 13.29
CA GLU A 442 1.82 -25.39 12.48
C GLU A 442 1.03 -26.40 11.63
N THR A 443 0.05 -27.11 12.21
CA THR A 443 -0.75 -28.09 11.46
C THR A 443 -1.65 -27.42 10.42
N ILE A 444 -2.16 -26.21 10.72
CA ILE A 444 -2.88 -25.38 9.76
C ILE A 444 -1.96 -24.98 8.61
N MET A 445 -0.74 -24.52 8.93
CA MET A 445 0.23 -24.10 7.92
C MET A 445 0.61 -25.27 7.01
N GLN A 446 0.92 -26.44 7.56
CA GLN A 446 1.24 -27.65 6.78
C GLN A 446 0.10 -28.02 5.80
N ARG A 447 -1.15 -27.98 6.27
CA ARG A 447 -2.33 -28.25 5.41
C ARG A 447 -2.50 -27.19 4.32
N LEU A 448 -2.29 -25.90 4.64
CA LEU A 448 -2.37 -24.80 3.68
C LEU A 448 -1.28 -24.89 2.61
N VAL A 449 -0.03 -25.15 3.02
CA VAL A 449 1.10 -25.33 2.08
C VAL A 449 0.86 -26.53 1.17
N SER A 450 0.40 -27.67 1.72
CA SER A 450 0.07 -28.85 0.91
C SER A 450 -1.01 -28.56 -0.14
N ARG A 451 -2.11 -27.89 0.26
CA ARG A 451 -3.17 -27.45 -0.67
C ARG A 451 -2.64 -26.47 -1.72
N TYR A 452 -1.80 -25.52 -1.31
CA TYR A 452 -1.20 -24.54 -2.21
C TYR A 452 -0.31 -25.23 -3.25
N ILE A 453 0.58 -26.15 -2.85
CA ILE A 453 1.43 -26.92 -3.78
C ILE A 453 0.57 -27.70 -4.78
N HIS A 454 -0.47 -28.39 -4.29
CA HIS A 454 -1.36 -29.14 -5.16
C HIS A 454 -2.10 -28.25 -6.17
N GLN A 455 -2.61 -27.10 -5.73
CA GLN A 455 -3.28 -26.14 -6.60
C GLN A 455 -2.33 -25.50 -7.63
N THR A 456 -1.10 -25.17 -7.23
CA THR A 456 -0.07 -24.63 -8.12
C THR A 456 0.33 -25.65 -9.18
N LYS A 457 0.53 -26.92 -8.80
CA LYS A 457 0.78 -28.02 -9.76
C LYS A 457 -0.39 -28.20 -10.73
N LYS A 458 -1.62 -28.15 -10.23
CA LYS A 458 -2.82 -28.22 -11.10
C LYS A 458 -2.89 -27.03 -12.07
N LYS A 459 -2.47 -25.85 -11.64
CA LYS A 459 -2.44 -24.66 -12.50
C LYS A 459 -1.35 -24.76 -13.56
N SER A 460 -0.15 -25.25 -13.21
CA SER A 460 0.91 -25.46 -14.22
C SER A 460 0.50 -26.51 -15.26
N GLN A 461 -0.24 -27.55 -14.86
CA GLN A 461 -0.82 -28.53 -15.79
C GLN A 461 -1.92 -27.97 -16.71
N MET A 462 -2.51 -26.82 -16.35
CA MET A 462 -3.54 -26.13 -17.15
C MET A 462 -2.95 -25.03 -18.04
N GLU A 463 -1.73 -24.59 -17.76
CA GLU A 463 -0.97 -23.74 -18.68
C GLU A 463 -0.62 -24.59 -19.91
N GLY A 464 -0.73 -24.01 -21.10
CA GLY A 464 -0.61 -24.76 -22.36
C GLY A 464 0.72 -25.53 -22.47
N ILE A 465 0.75 -26.55 -23.33
CA ILE A 465 1.93 -27.38 -23.57
C ILE A 465 3.10 -26.48 -23.97
N ASN A 466 4.18 -26.53 -23.19
CA ASN A 466 5.38 -25.75 -23.46
C ASN A 466 6.16 -26.39 -24.63
N GLU A 467 6.90 -25.59 -25.40
CA GLU A 467 7.73 -26.10 -26.49
C GLU A 467 8.79 -27.10 -25.97
N ASP A 468 9.28 -26.89 -24.75
CA ASP A 468 10.22 -27.80 -24.09
C ASP A 468 9.62 -29.19 -23.82
N GLU A 469 8.33 -29.28 -23.45
CA GLU A 469 7.66 -30.58 -23.25
C GLU A 469 7.52 -31.34 -24.57
N LEU A 470 7.32 -30.63 -25.68
CA LEU A 470 7.31 -31.22 -27.02
C LEU A 470 8.69 -31.73 -27.43
N LEU A 471 9.75 -30.99 -27.07
CA LEU A 471 11.14 -31.39 -27.30
C LEU A 471 11.53 -32.61 -26.46
N GLU A 472 11.07 -32.69 -25.22
CA GLU A 472 11.24 -33.86 -24.33
C GLU A 472 10.58 -35.09 -24.95
N ILE A 473 9.31 -35.00 -25.37
CA ILE A 473 8.61 -36.11 -26.04
C ILE A 473 9.32 -36.51 -27.34
N LYS A 474 9.80 -35.54 -28.14
CA LYS A 474 10.55 -35.83 -29.36
C LYS A 474 11.86 -36.55 -29.06
N GLN A 475 12.54 -36.18 -27.98
CA GLN A 475 13.75 -36.84 -27.50
C GLN A 475 13.46 -38.26 -27.04
N ASP A 476 12.38 -38.49 -26.29
CA ASP A 476 11.94 -39.81 -25.84
C ASP A 476 11.55 -40.72 -27.01
N ILE A 477 10.86 -40.19 -28.02
CA ILE A 477 10.56 -40.94 -29.25
C ILE A 477 11.85 -41.28 -29.99
N SER A 478 12.81 -40.35 -30.01
CA SER A 478 14.10 -40.57 -30.67
C SER A 478 14.93 -41.63 -29.96
N SER A 479 15.02 -41.58 -28.63
CA SER A 479 15.72 -42.58 -27.82
C SER A 479 15.08 -43.96 -27.96
N LEU A 480 13.75 -44.05 -27.84
CA LEU A 480 13.00 -45.30 -28.04
C LEU A 480 13.23 -45.89 -29.43
N ARG A 481 13.24 -45.05 -30.47
CA ARG A 481 13.52 -45.47 -31.85
C ARG A 481 14.93 -46.04 -32.00
N TYR A 482 15.92 -45.50 -31.28
CA TYR A 482 17.28 -46.04 -31.29
C TYR A 482 17.36 -47.35 -30.52
N GLU A 483 16.76 -47.44 -29.34
CA GLU A 483 16.72 -48.67 -28.54
C GLU A 483 16.09 -49.84 -29.30
N LEU A 484 14.91 -49.64 -29.91
CA LEU A 484 14.22 -50.67 -30.68
C LEU A 484 15.00 -51.13 -31.90
N ARG A 485 15.75 -50.22 -32.57
CA ARG A 485 16.63 -50.61 -33.68
C ARG A 485 17.82 -51.41 -33.20
N GLU A 486 18.37 -51.05 -32.06
CA GLU A 486 19.51 -51.75 -31.48
C GLU A 486 19.11 -53.14 -31.01
N GLU A 487 17.95 -53.28 -30.39
CA GLU A 487 17.38 -54.58 -30.01
C GLU A 487 17.14 -55.46 -31.24
N ARG A 488 16.52 -54.92 -32.30
CA ARG A 488 16.36 -55.64 -33.58
C ARG A 488 17.70 -56.05 -34.19
N ARG A 489 18.72 -55.19 -34.15
CA ARG A 489 20.08 -55.54 -34.62
C ARG A 489 20.69 -56.67 -33.80
N LYS A 490 20.55 -56.63 -32.48
CA LYS A 490 21.03 -57.69 -31.58
C LYS A 490 20.29 -59.01 -31.82
N GLU A 491 18.99 -58.96 -32.10
CA GLU A 491 18.19 -60.14 -32.42
C GLU A 491 18.52 -60.72 -33.80
N LEU A 492 18.74 -59.87 -34.80
CA LEU A 492 19.27 -60.29 -36.11
C LEU A 492 20.67 -60.91 -35.98
N ALA A 493 21.54 -60.35 -35.16
CA ALA A 493 22.87 -60.91 -34.89
C ALA A 493 22.77 -62.29 -34.20
N ARG A 494 21.86 -62.45 -33.23
CA ARG A 494 21.60 -63.73 -32.54
C ARG A 494 21.03 -64.79 -33.49
N THR A 495 20.06 -64.43 -34.32
CA THR A 495 19.46 -65.33 -35.30
C THR A 495 20.47 -65.71 -36.40
N SER A 496 21.28 -64.77 -36.87
CA SER A 496 22.40 -65.05 -37.79
C SER A 496 23.44 -65.96 -37.15
N SER A 497 23.84 -65.72 -35.89
CA SER A 497 24.80 -66.59 -35.20
C SER A 497 24.27 -68.00 -34.98
N ASN A 498 22.97 -68.13 -34.70
CA ASN A 498 22.30 -69.43 -34.59
C ASN A 498 22.28 -70.15 -35.95
N PHE A 499 21.97 -69.44 -37.04
CA PHE A 499 21.98 -70.00 -38.39
C PHE A 499 23.39 -70.42 -38.82
N ASP A 500 24.43 -69.63 -38.52
CA ASP A 500 25.83 -69.99 -38.78
C ASP A 500 26.31 -71.15 -37.90
N GLY A 501 25.77 -71.30 -36.68
CA GLY A 501 25.97 -72.47 -35.84
C GLY A 501 25.38 -73.73 -36.47
N ILE A 502 24.12 -73.67 -36.91
CA ILE A 502 23.42 -74.76 -37.61
C ILE A 502 24.14 -75.12 -38.91
N LYS A 503 24.56 -74.12 -39.71
CA LYS A 503 25.30 -74.35 -40.96
C LYS A 503 26.63 -75.06 -40.69
N ARG A 504 27.37 -74.66 -39.65
CA ARG A 504 28.62 -75.35 -39.25
C ARG A 504 28.36 -76.76 -38.75
N GLU A 505 27.26 -77.00 -38.07
CA GLU A 505 26.88 -78.35 -37.61
C GLU A 505 26.45 -79.26 -38.78
N ILE A 506 25.71 -78.73 -39.75
CA ILE A 506 25.36 -79.43 -41.00
C ILE A 506 26.63 -79.74 -41.81
N LEU A 507 27.56 -78.79 -41.94
CA LEU A 507 28.84 -79.02 -42.62
C LEU A 507 29.69 -80.06 -41.88
N ARG A 508 29.69 -80.07 -40.55
CA ARG A 508 30.35 -81.12 -39.76
C ARG A 508 29.71 -82.48 -39.98
N THR A 509 28.38 -82.57 -39.89
CA THR A 509 27.64 -83.83 -40.07
C THR A 509 27.79 -84.38 -41.48
N LEU A 510 27.75 -83.54 -42.52
CA LEU A 510 28.05 -83.96 -43.90
C LEU A 510 29.52 -84.41 -44.05
N SER A 511 30.48 -83.70 -43.45
CA SER A 511 31.90 -84.13 -43.47
C SER A 511 32.16 -85.43 -42.70
N SER A 512 31.34 -85.75 -41.70
CA SER A 512 31.41 -87.00 -40.94
C SER A 512 30.63 -88.14 -41.60
N ALA A 513 29.56 -87.84 -42.35
CA ALA A 513 28.77 -88.83 -43.08
C ALA A 513 29.55 -89.40 -44.27
N ASP A 514 30.46 -88.64 -44.88
CA ASP A 514 31.33 -89.10 -45.96
C ASP A 514 32.50 -90.00 -45.51
N ARG A 515 32.62 -90.32 -44.21
CA ARG A 515 33.68 -91.19 -43.68
C ARG A 515 33.26 -92.61 -43.30
N VAL A 516 32.02 -93.02 -43.59
CA VAL A 516 31.53 -94.37 -43.24
C VAL A 516 30.87 -95.06 -44.44
N TYR A 517 31.60 -95.19 -45.55
CA TYR A 517 31.48 -96.36 -46.43
C TYR A 517 32.72 -96.49 -47.32
N GLN A 518 33.64 -97.38 -46.97
CA GLN A 518 34.64 -97.93 -47.88
C GLN A 518 34.31 -99.39 -48.13
N PRO A 519 34.24 -99.85 -49.39
CA PRO A 519 34.69 -101.18 -49.76
C PRO A 519 36.13 -101.10 -50.29
N ARG A 520 36.94 -102.11 -49.93
CA ARG A 520 38.28 -102.38 -50.49
C ARG A 520 38.17 -102.72 -51.99
N THR A 521 39.06 -102.18 -52.81
CA THR A 521 40.00 -102.94 -53.66
C THR A 521 41.05 -102.06 -54.32
N ALA A 522 42.25 -102.64 -54.40
CA ALA A 522 43.25 -102.51 -55.48
C ALA A 522 44.00 -101.17 -55.70
N GLN A 523 45.30 -101.25 -55.39
CA GLN A 523 46.38 -101.15 -56.38
C GLN A 523 46.93 -99.76 -56.77
N GLU A 524 48.28 -99.74 -56.89
CA GLU A 524 49.17 -98.72 -57.50
C GLU A 524 49.32 -97.39 -56.75
N ARG A 525 50.39 -97.13 -55.98
CA ARG A 525 51.84 -97.10 -56.31
C ARG A 525 52.24 -96.06 -57.37
N GLY A 526 52.24 -94.79 -56.95
CA GLY A 526 53.34 -93.85 -57.18
C GLY A 526 53.27 -92.97 -58.43
N ARG A 527 53.41 -91.65 -58.24
CA ARG A 527 54.52 -90.83 -58.78
C ARG A 527 54.32 -89.34 -58.49
N ASN A 528 55.43 -88.73 -58.04
CA ASN A 528 55.96 -87.39 -58.39
C ASN A 528 55.09 -86.17 -58.05
N GLY A 529 55.59 -84.98 -57.74
CA GLY A 529 56.90 -84.34 -57.66
C GLY A 529 56.57 -82.90 -57.21
N ILE A 530 57.33 -82.31 -56.31
CA ILE A 530 58.38 -81.32 -56.63
C ILE A 530 57.85 -80.11 -57.43
N GLU A 531 58.00 -78.95 -56.77
CA GLU A 531 58.34 -77.63 -57.32
C GLU A 531 57.29 -76.56 -57.65
N ARG A 532 57.48 -75.46 -56.90
CA ARG A 532 57.71 -74.08 -57.34
C ARG A 532 56.55 -73.24 -57.87
N ALA A 533 56.31 -72.24 -57.04
CA ALA A 533 56.61 -70.83 -57.32
C ALA A 533 55.51 -70.00 -57.98
N ASN A 534 55.25 -68.89 -57.28
CA ASN A 534 54.98 -67.55 -57.80
C ASN A 534 53.66 -67.41 -58.58
N THR A 535 52.82 -66.43 -58.33
CA THR A 535 52.96 -65.10 -57.73
C THR A 535 51.52 -64.56 -57.68
N ASN A 536 51.23 -63.67 -56.73
CA ASN A 536 50.56 -62.38 -56.96
C ASN A 536 49.87 -61.89 -55.67
N LEU A 537 50.37 -60.74 -55.21
CA LEU A 537 49.72 -59.74 -54.34
C LEU A 537 48.39 -59.24 -54.99
N PRO A 538 47.46 -58.54 -54.30
CA PRO A 538 47.75 -57.38 -53.44
C PRO A 538 46.95 -57.21 -52.11
N LEU A 539 47.56 -56.38 -51.25
CA LEU A 539 47.04 -55.50 -50.17
C LEU A 539 46.06 -56.06 -49.12
N ARG A 540 46.57 -56.17 -47.88
CA ARG A 540 45.77 -56.13 -46.64
C ARG A 540 46.37 -55.09 -45.69
N VAL A 541 45.57 -54.08 -45.36
CA VAL A 541 45.80 -53.12 -44.27
C VAL A 541 45.25 -53.74 -43.00
N ALA A 542 46.07 -53.86 -41.96
CA ALA A 542 45.60 -54.01 -40.58
C ALA A 542 46.68 -53.46 -39.62
N VAL A 543 46.25 -52.47 -38.84
CA VAL A 543 46.91 -51.77 -37.73
C VAL A 543 46.49 -52.48 -36.42
N PRO A 544 47.26 -52.41 -35.30
CA PRO A 544 47.53 -53.55 -34.42
C PRO A 544 46.60 -53.75 -33.20
N GLU A 545 46.88 -54.86 -32.50
CA GLU A 545 46.30 -55.43 -31.27
C GLU A 545 46.66 -54.74 -29.93
N ASN A 546 45.85 -55.10 -28.91
CA ASN A 546 46.07 -55.13 -27.45
C ASN A 546 46.08 -53.78 -26.68
N ASP A 547 45.59 -53.63 -25.44
CA ASP A 547 44.97 -54.44 -24.37
C ASP A 547 44.12 -53.43 -23.53
N SER A 548 43.01 -53.75 -22.86
CA SER A 548 42.97 -54.33 -21.51
C SER A 548 41.53 -54.29 -20.95
N ALA A 549 41.21 -55.28 -20.12
CA ALA A 549 39.90 -55.66 -19.58
C ALA A 549 39.52 -54.94 -18.27
N GLU A 550 38.23 -54.98 -17.90
CA GLU A 550 37.78 -55.66 -16.65
C GLU A 550 36.23 -55.71 -16.53
N ASN A 551 35.78 -56.84 -15.96
CA ASN A 551 34.41 -57.34 -15.71
C ASN A 551 33.75 -56.66 -14.47
N PRO A 552 32.45 -56.87 -14.08
CA PRO A 552 31.83 -58.19 -13.93
C PRO A 552 30.29 -58.36 -14.10
N THR A 553 29.94 -59.54 -14.62
CA THR A 553 28.92 -60.55 -14.24
C THR A 553 27.54 -60.14 -13.71
N THR A 554 26.54 -60.47 -14.52
CA THR A 554 25.23 -61.02 -14.14
C THR A 554 25.30 -62.54 -14.02
N ASP A 555 24.54 -63.14 -13.10
CA ASP A 555 23.72 -64.30 -13.48
C ASP A 555 22.54 -64.56 -12.53
N GLU A 556 21.37 -64.56 -13.15
CA GLU A 556 20.14 -65.30 -12.80
C GLU A 556 20.42 -66.82 -12.99
N THR A 557 19.71 -67.84 -12.48
CA THR A 557 18.36 -68.03 -11.94
C THR A 557 18.23 -69.47 -11.39
N ARG A 558 17.08 -69.73 -10.74
CA ARG A 558 16.37 -71.04 -10.52
C ARG A 558 16.83 -71.86 -9.30
N THR A 559 15.96 -72.36 -8.40
CA THR A 559 14.62 -72.96 -8.61
C THR A 559 13.86 -73.16 -7.27
N ARG A 560 12.52 -72.98 -7.31
CA ARG A 560 11.41 -73.74 -6.64
C ARG A 560 11.22 -73.86 -5.10
N HIS A 561 9.97 -73.50 -4.72
CA HIS A 561 9.05 -74.04 -3.69
C HIS A 561 9.44 -74.05 -2.19
N GLN A 562 8.69 -73.31 -1.36
CA GLN A 562 7.67 -73.85 -0.40
C GLN A 562 6.99 -72.74 0.43
N LEU A 563 5.77 -73.04 0.90
CA LEU A 563 4.85 -72.21 1.66
C LEU A 563 5.38 -71.79 3.05
N ARG A 564 5.06 -70.56 3.50
CA ARG A 564 4.42 -70.28 4.81
C ARG A 564 4.05 -68.81 4.99
N LEU A 565 2.94 -68.59 5.70
CA LEU A 565 2.32 -67.30 6.02
C LEU A 565 3.22 -66.34 6.82
N GLY A 566 3.03 -65.03 6.59
CA GLY A 566 2.96 -64.01 7.65
C GLY A 566 4.14 -63.06 7.83
N ARG A 567 4.04 -61.83 7.28
CA ARG A 567 4.23 -60.56 8.03
C ARG A 567 3.95 -59.36 7.13
N SER A 568 3.04 -58.49 7.59
CA SER A 568 2.83 -57.15 7.06
C SER A 568 4.12 -56.32 7.14
N PRO A 569 4.43 -55.44 6.17
CA PRO A 569 5.52 -54.49 6.33
C PRO A 569 5.23 -53.62 7.56
N ASP A 570 6.22 -53.52 8.45
CA ASP A 570 6.10 -52.90 9.76
C ASP A 570 5.72 -51.42 9.59
N ARG A 571 4.45 -51.07 9.85
CA ARG A 571 3.93 -49.69 9.71
C ARG A 571 4.75 -48.68 10.51
N ARG A 572 5.43 -49.11 11.58
CA ARG A 572 6.33 -48.27 12.37
C ARG A 572 7.57 -47.83 11.60
N ALA A 573 8.22 -48.74 10.87
CA ALA A 573 9.40 -48.40 10.07
C ALA A 573 9.07 -47.42 8.93
N VAL A 574 7.89 -47.55 8.33
CA VAL A 574 7.42 -46.62 7.29
C VAL A 574 7.06 -45.24 7.87
N GLU A 575 6.47 -45.19 9.07
CA GLU A 575 6.19 -43.91 9.73
C GLU A 575 7.46 -43.24 10.28
N GLU A 576 8.44 -44.01 10.79
CA GLU A 576 9.76 -43.50 11.20
C GLU A 576 10.55 -42.96 10.00
N LEU A 577 10.44 -43.59 8.83
CA LEU A 577 11.06 -43.08 7.61
C LEU A 577 10.38 -41.79 7.14
N LYS A 578 9.05 -41.70 7.23
CA LYS A 578 8.30 -40.48 6.88
C LYS A 578 8.61 -39.31 7.81
N THR A 579 8.70 -39.56 9.13
CA THR A 579 9.06 -38.50 10.09
C THR A 579 10.51 -38.05 9.92
N SER A 580 11.43 -38.98 9.66
CA SER A 580 12.83 -38.66 9.37
C SER A 580 13.00 -37.84 8.07
N ILE A 581 12.26 -38.20 7.01
CA ILE A 581 12.24 -37.41 5.76
C ILE A 581 11.61 -36.03 6.01
N ALA A 582 10.52 -35.95 6.77
CA ALA A 582 9.86 -34.68 7.08
C ALA A 582 10.77 -33.75 7.91
N GLU A 583 11.49 -34.26 8.91
CA GLU A 583 12.46 -33.47 9.69
C GLU A 583 13.64 -33.00 8.84
N ASN A 584 14.16 -33.86 7.96
CA ASN A 584 15.28 -33.49 7.07
C ASN A 584 14.86 -32.44 6.04
N VAL A 585 13.63 -32.54 5.49
CA VAL A 585 13.07 -31.53 4.58
C VAL A 585 12.80 -30.22 5.32
N CYS A 586 12.30 -30.27 6.56
CA CYS A 586 12.04 -29.08 7.37
C CYS A 586 13.35 -28.33 7.69
N LYS A 587 14.39 -29.07 8.12
CA LYS A 587 15.74 -28.50 8.34
C LYS A 587 16.34 -27.90 7.07
N HIS A 588 16.17 -28.57 5.92
CA HIS A 588 16.66 -28.05 4.65
C HIS A 588 15.89 -26.79 4.19
N MET A 589 14.58 -26.72 4.43
CA MET A 589 13.77 -25.54 4.14
C MET A 589 14.09 -24.38 5.08
N GLU A 590 14.31 -24.62 6.38
CA GLU A 590 14.75 -23.59 7.32
C GLU A 590 16.12 -23.03 6.94
N ALA A 591 17.08 -23.89 6.57
CA ALA A 591 18.39 -23.48 6.08
C ALA A 591 18.28 -22.60 4.81
N LYS A 592 17.48 -23.02 3.82
CA LYS A 592 17.22 -22.20 2.62
C LYS A 592 16.47 -20.91 2.91
N MET A 593 15.55 -20.92 3.88
CA MET A 593 14.79 -19.72 4.25
C MET A 593 15.68 -18.71 4.97
N GLN A 594 16.64 -19.17 5.77
CA GLN A 594 17.66 -18.29 6.35
C GLN A 594 18.63 -17.73 5.30
N GLU A 595 19.11 -18.55 4.36
CA GLU A 595 19.90 -18.04 3.22
C GLU A 595 19.12 -17.01 2.40
N TRP A 596 17.82 -17.26 2.16
CA TRP A 596 16.96 -16.34 1.43
C TRP A 596 16.72 -15.03 2.20
N LEU A 597 16.52 -15.10 3.52
CA LEU A 597 16.38 -13.91 4.37
C LEU A 597 17.67 -13.09 4.41
N VAL A 598 18.83 -13.73 4.49
CA VAL A 598 20.15 -13.06 4.46
C VAL A 598 20.39 -12.43 3.09
N SER A 599 20.04 -13.11 2.00
CA SER A 599 20.17 -12.58 0.64
C SER A 599 19.19 -11.42 0.37
N ALA A 600 17.95 -11.52 0.87
CA ALA A 600 16.96 -10.45 0.80
C ALA A 600 17.36 -9.21 1.63
N PHE A 601 17.94 -9.41 2.81
CA PHE A 601 18.52 -8.32 3.61
C PHE A 601 19.69 -7.65 2.90
N LYS A 602 20.62 -8.43 2.31
CA LYS A 602 21.71 -7.89 1.48
C LYS A 602 21.18 -7.10 0.27
N MET A 603 20.15 -7.59 -0.42
CA MET A 603 19.55 -6.85 -1.54
C MET A 603 18.91 -5.54 -1.10
N LEU A 604 18.24 -5.51 0.06
CA LEU A 604 17.66 -4.29 0.62
C LEU A 604 18.73 -3.27 1.03
N GLU A 605 19.87 -3.75 1.56
CA GLU A 605 21.01 -2.91 1.93
C GLU A 605 21.70 -2.34 0.68
N THR A 606 21.93 -3.15 -0.35
CA THR A 606 22.49 -2.67 -1.63
C THR A 606 21.58 -1.70 -2.38
N LYS A 607 20.26 -1.82 -2.22
CA LYS A 607 19.30 -0.91 -2.86
C LYS A 607 19.28 0.46 -2.16
N ASN A 608 19.44 0.48 -0.84
CA ASN A 608 19.63 1.70 -0.05
C ASN A 608 20.97 2.41 -0.36
N ASP A 609 22.03 1.64 -0.63
CA ASP A 609 23.34 2.20 -1.01
C ASP A 609 23.39 2.71 -2.45
N GLN A 610 22.60 2.13 -3.37
CA GLN A 610 22.45 2.67 -4.73
C GLN A 610 21.55 3.91 -4.78
N GLU A 611 20.51 4.02 -3.94
CA GLU A 611 19.71 5.25 -3.80
C GLU A 611 20.51 6.42 -3.20
N LYS A 612 21.57 6.14 -2.42
CA LYS A 612 22.47 7.18 -1.87
C LYS A 612 23.63 7.57 -2.80
N LYS A 613 23.88 6.83 -3.88
CA LYS A 613 25.04 7.04 -4.78
C LYS A 613 24.68 7.51 -6.19
N GLN A 614 23.44 7.91 -6.47
CA GLN A 614 23.15 8.62 -7.73
C GLN A 614 23.71 10.04 -7.67
N PRO A 615 24.72 10.40 -8.49
CA PRO A 615 25.14 11.79 -8.61
C PRO A 615 24.02 12.59 -9.32
N ALA A 616 23.83 13.83 -8.87
CA ALA A 616 22.92 14.77 -9.50
C ALA A 616 23.21 14.87 -11.01
N PRO A 617 22.17 14.87 -11.88
CA PRO A 617 22.40 15.09 -13.31
C PRO A 617 22.95 16.50 -13.51
N SER A 618 24.10 16.58 -14.17
CA SER A 618 24.75 17.82 -14.58
C SER A 618 24.03 18.41 -15.80
N VAL A 619 23.54 19.65 -15.60
CA VAL A 619 23.07 20.68 -16.56
C VAL A 619 21.87 20.33 -17.44
#